data_AF-A0A847HCI2-F1
#
_entry.id   AF-A0A847HCI2-F1
#
_cell.length_a   1.000
_cell.length_b   1.000
_cell.length_c   1.000
_cell.angle_alpha   90.00
_cell.angle_beta   90.00
_cell.angle_gamma   90.00
#
_symmetry.space_group_name_H-M   'P 1'
#
loop_
_entity.id
_entity.type
_entity.pdbx_description
1 polymer ?
#
loop_
_entity_poly.entity_id
_entity_poly.type
_entity_poly.pdbx_seq_one_letter_code
_entity_poly.pdbx_strand_id
1 'polypeptide(L)'
;MGESVVDRAIRELLYPSNFYSVCSTTDRTAIQGARIRRADYEMWQSVLPDDLEDIELVLASIRSSTGFGERHIQSALFAHQRLHELPELKALQERLFHLDLNRLKAIDAVLCKVDAANAEHMRIIDEGLTTFLTPTRPNQNLPSAGSIRRKLNAIILTLDNTVSPDDTPPKAGEGFSVGIDGSQG
;
A
#
# COMPACT_ATOMS: atom_id res chain seq x y z
N MET A 1 -27.58 23.14 27.36
CA MET A 1 -27.55 22.94 25.89
C MET A 1 -26.53 21.86 25.60
N GLY A 2 -26.95 20.75 24.99
CA GLY A 2 -26.03 19.67 24.60
C GLY A 2 -25.24 20.06 23.35
N GLU A 3 -24.01 19.57 23.23
CA GLU A 3 -23.16 19.76 22.04
C GLU A 3 -23.82 19.14 20.80
N SER A 4 -23.92 19.92 19.72
CA SER A 4 -24.51 19.45 18.46
C SER A 4 -23.68 18.30 17.85
N VAL A 5 -24.32 17.45 17.04
CA VAL A 5 -23.62 16.41 16.26
C VAL A 5 -22.57 17.03 15.34
N VAL A 6 -22.88 18.20 14.78
CA VAL A 6 -21.95 18.94 13.91
C VAL A 6 -20.75 19.46 14.71
N ASP A 7 -20.98 20.04 15.89
CA ASP A 7 -19.90 20.55 16.75
C ASP A 7 -18.96 19.44 17.19
N ARG A 8 -19.52 18.26 17.49
CA ARG A 8 -18.74 17.07 17.85
C ARG A 8 -17.91 16.56 16.68
N ALA A 9 -18.49 16.48 15.48
CA ALA A 9 -17.78 16.05 14.28
C ALA A 9 -16.66 17.04 13.89
N ILE A 10 -16.92 18.36 14.00
CA ILE A 10 -15.92 19.39 13.78
C ILE A 10 -14.80 19.28 14.82
N ARG A 11 -15.15 19.09 16.11
CA ARG A 11 -14.14 18.92 17.17
C ARG A 11 -13.27 17.69 16.92
N GLU A 12 -13.86 16.56 16.54
CA GLU A 12 -13.12 15.34 16.23
C GLU A 12 -12.22 15.49 14.99
N LEU A 13 -12.66 16.28 13.99
CA LEU A 13 -11.84 16.60 12.83
C LEU A 13 -10.65 17.51 13.17
N LEU A 14 -10.87 18.53 14.01
CA LEU A 14 -9.84 19.49 14.41
C LEU A 14 -8.89 18.94 15.48
N TYR A 15 -9.39 18.05 16.33
CA TYR A 15 -8.70 17.47 17.48
C TYR A 15 -8.99 15.96 17.57
N PRO A 16 -8.48 15.17 16.61
CA PRO A 16 -8.70 13.73 16.62
C PRO A 16 -8.13 13.11 17.90
N SER A 17 -8.93 12.27 18.54
CA SER A 17 -8.52 11.53 19.75
C SER A 17 -7.36 10.57 19.45
N ASN A 18 -7.38 9.95 18.27
CA ASN A 18 -6.36 9.05 17.78
C ASN A 18 -5.66 9.65 16.56
N PHE A 19 -4.36 9.81 16.65
CA PHE A 19 -3.55 10.40 15.60
C PHE A 19 -2.12 9.89 15.68
N TYR A 20 -1.45 9.85 14.53
CA TYR A 20 -0.01 9.64 14.50
C TYR A 20 0.71 10.90 14.97
N SER A 21 1.83 10.77 15.67
CA SER A 21 2.66 11.89 16.13
C SER A 21 3.03 12.87 15.00
N VAL A 22 3.24 12.35 13.79
CA VAL A 22 3.52 13.13 12.57
C VAL A 22 2.32 13.94 12.04
N CYS A 23 1.12 13.71 12.58
CA CYS A 23 -0.13 14.41 12.28
C CYS A 23 -0.58 15.29 13.46
N SER A 24 0.28 15.52 14.46
CA SER A 24 -0.03 16.40 15.58
C SER A 24 -0.43 17.80 15.10
N THR A 25 -1.53 18.33 15.66
CA THR A 25 -2.05 19.68 15.34
C THR A 25 -1.46 20.77 16.23
N THR A 26 -0.59 20.40 17.18
CA THR A 26 0.03 21.33 18.14
C THR A 26 1.56 21.37 18.03
N ASP A 27 2.18 20.34 17.46
CA ASP A 27 3.62 20.31 17.20
C ASP A 27 3.94 21.01 15.86
N ARG A 28 4.78 22.06 15.91
CA ARG A 28 5.11 22.88 14.74
C ARG A 28 5.76 22.07 13.61
N THR A 29 6.63 21.13 13.95
CA THR A 29 7.35 20.30 12.97
C THR A 29 6.39 19.30 12.31
N ALA A 30 5.51 18.67 13.08
CA ALA A 30 4.47 17.77 12.58
C ALA A 30 3.51 18.49 11.63
N ILE A 31 3.04 19.70 11.99
CA ILE A 31 2.17 20.52 11.13
C ILE A 31 2.84 20.80 9.78
N GLN A 32 4.09 21.27 9.80
CA GLN A 32 4.81 21.57 8.56
C GLN A 32 5.09 20.29 7.75
N GLY A 33 5.47 19.20 8.40
CA GLY A 33 5.67 17.91 7.76
C GLY A 33 4.40 17.37 7.10
N ALA A 34 3.23 17.52 7.75
CA ALA A 34 1.95 17.13 7.17
C ALA A 34 1.59 17.97 5.95
N ARG A 35 1.88 19.28 5.96
CA ARG A 35 1.71 20.16 4.79
C ARG A 35 2.58 19.73 3.61
N ILE A 36 3.85 19.37 3.87
CA ILE A 36 4.76 18.89 2.82
C ILE A 36 4.25 17.57 2.23
N ARG A 37 3.85 16.60 3.06
CA ARG A 37 3.31 15.32 2.56
C ARG A 37 2.02 15.50 1.77
N ARG A 38 1.15 16.42 2.19
CA ARG A 38 -0.06 16.76 1.44
C ARG A 38 0.28 17.35 0.06
N ALA A 39 1.16 18.35 0.01
CA ALA A 39 1.56 18.98 -1.24
C ALA A 39 2.28 18.00 -2.19
N ASP A 40 3.14 17.13 -1.66
CA ASP A 40 3.78 16.05 -2.42
C ASP A 40 2.73 15.10 -3.00
N TYR A 41 1.76 14.64 -2.18
CA TYR A 41 0.67 13.80 -2.64
C TYR A 41 -0.17 14.48 -3.73
N GLU A 42 -0.62 15.71 -3.51
CA GLU A 42 -1.45 16.47 -4.46
C GLU A 42 -0.71 16.70 -5.78
N MET A 43 0.60 17.00 -5.74
CA MET A 43 1.42 17.14 -6.94
C MET A 43 1.42 15.84 -7.75
N TRP A 44 1.73 14.69 -7.12
CA TRP A 44 1.76 13.41 -7.83
C TRP A 44 0.39 13.02 -8.38
N GLN A 45 -0.69 13.23 -7.63
CA GLN A 45 -2.06 12.98 -8.11
C GLN A 45 -2.42 13.85 -9.32
N SER A 46 -1.93 15.10 -9.39
CA SER A 46 -2.24 16.01 -10.50
C SER A 46 -1.52 15.68 -11.82
N VAL A 47 -0.52 14.80 -11.77
CA VAL A 47 0.30 14.40 -12.92
C VAL A 47 0.27 12.89 -13.18
N LEU A 48 -0.63 12.16 -12.51
CA LEU A 48 -0.83 10.75 -12.82
C LEU A 48 -1.35 10.62 -14.26
N PRO A 49 -0.73 9.75 -15.07
CA PRO A 49 -1.14 9.58 -16.45
C PRO A 49 -2.49 8.85 -16.53
N ASP A 50 -3.34 9.28 -17.45
CA ASP A 50 -4.51 8.49 -17.85
C ASP A 50 -4.11 7.33 -18.77
N ASP A 51 -4.93 6.29 -18.88
CA ASP A 51 -4.64 5.07 -19.67
C ASP A 51 -4.32 5.32 -21.16
N LEU A 52 -4.73 6.48 -21.70
CA LEU A 52 -4.56 6.84 -23.11
C LEU A 52 -3.39 7.81 -23.36
N GLU A 53 -2.70 8.25 -22.32
CA GLU A 53 -1.61 9.23 -22.45
C GLU A 53 -0.29 8.60 -22.89
N ASP A 54 0.50 9.38 -23.65
CA ASP A 54 1.88 9.01 -23.99
C ASP A 54 2.77 9.16 -22.74
N ILE A 55 3.12 8.02 -22.15
CA ILE A 55 3.91 7.97 -20.92
C ILE A 55 5.26 8.68 -21.06
N GLU A 56 5.91 8.64 -22.23
CA GLU A 56 7.20 9.31 -22.43
C GLU A 56 7.05 10.82 -22.42
N LEU A 57 5.95 11.34 -22.97
CA LEU A 57 5.62 12.77 -22.92
C LEU A 57 5.33 13.23 -21.49
N VAL A 58 4.56 12.44 -20.72
CA VAL A 58 4.27 12.72 -19.30
C VAL A 58 5.55 12.73 -18.49
N LEU A 59 6.42 11.73 -18.65
CA LEU A 59 7.73 11.66 -17.97
C LEU A 59 8.62 12.85 -18.31
N ALA A 60 8.69 13.25 -19.59
CA ALA A 60 9.46 14.40 -20.03
C ALA A 60 8.96 15.72 -19.41
N SER A 61 7.64 15.90 -19.37
CA SER A 61 6.99 17.06 -18.75
C SER A 61 7.32 17.16 -17.25
N ILE A 62 7.11 16.07 -16.49
CA ILE A 62 7.40 16.03 -15.05
C ILE A 62 8.88 16.29 -14.79
N ARG A 63 9.79 15.68 -15.58
CA ARG A 63 11.24 15.90 -15.47
C ARG A 63 11.58 17.39 -15.66
N SER A 64 11.00 18.05 -16.67
CA SER A 64 11.24 19.47 -16.93
C SER A 64 10.75 20.37 -15.82
N SER A 65 9.57 20.10 -15.24
CA SER A 65 8.97 20.95 -14.20
C SER A 65 9.55 20.73 -12.80
N THR A 66 10.06 19.53 -12.50
CA THR A 66 10.47 19.15 -11.13
C THR A 66 11.98 18.96 -10.97
N GLY A 67 12.71 18.70 -12.05
CA GLY A 67 14.12 18.33 -12.00
C GLY A 67 14.40 16.91 -11.45
N PHE A 68 13.37 16.11 -11.18
CA PHE A 68 13.57 14.74 -10.69
C PHE A 68 14.14 13.80 -11.76
N GLY A 69 14.91 12.81 -11.31
CA GLY A 69 15.38 11.72 -12.16
C GLY A 69 14.24 10.75 -12.51
N GLU A 70 14.31 10.17 -13.70
CA GLU A 70 13.26 9.30 -14.25
C GLU A 70 12.93 8.09 -13.39
N ARG A 71 13.94 7.40 -12.83
CA ARG A 71 13.69 6.30 -11.87
C ARG A 71 12.88 6.78 -10.65
N HIS A 72 13.12 8.00 -10.18
CA HIS A 72 12.37 8.56 -9.06
C HIS A 72 10.92 8.84 -9.46
N ILE A 73 10.71 9.44 -10.64
CA ILE A 73 9.39 9.77 -11.21
C ILE A 73 8.58 8.48 -11.42
N GLN A 74 9.11 7.50 -12.17
CA GLN A 74 8.41 6.24 -12.43
C GLN A 74 8.00 5.54 -11.13
N SER A 75 8.92 5.41 -10.17
CA SER A 75 8.58 4.80 -8.88
C SER A 75 7.58 5.61 -8.06
N ALA A 76 7.48 6.92 -8.26
CA ALA A 76 6.46 7.73 -7.63
C ALA A 76 5.09 7.55 -8.30
N LEU A 77 5.05 7.59 -9.64
CA LEU A 77 3.83 7.33 -10.40
C LEU A 77 3.25 5.96 -10.08
N PHE A 78 4.04 4.89 -10.08
CA PHE A 78 3.54 3.55 -9.71
C PHE A 78 3.03 3.49 -8.27
N ALA A 79 3.74 4.11 -7.32
CA ALA A 79 3.30 4.14 -5.93
C ALA A 79 1.98 4.88 -5.72
N HIS A 80 1.75 5.95 -6.49
CA HIS A 80 0.49 6.70 -6.46
C HIS A 80 -0.62 5.98 -7.24
N GLN A 81 -0.32 5.39 -8.39
CA GLN A 81 -1.27 4.56 -9.14
C GLN A 81 -1.78 3.40 -8.29
N ARG A 82 -0.89 2.73 -7.53
CA ARG A 82 -1.25 1.65 -6.61
C ARG A 82 -2.32 2.07 -5.59
N LEU A 83 -2.37 3.34 -5.16
CA LEU A 83 -3.42 3.79 -4.25
C LEU A 83 -4.81 3.78 -4.90
N HIS A 84 -4.93 3.94 -6.21
CA HIS A 84 -6.22 3.85 -6.90
C HIS A 84 -6.80 2.43 -6.87
N GLU A 85 -5.95 1.42 -6.68
CA GLU A 85 -6.33 0.02 -6.52
C GLU A 85 -6.65 -0.35 -5.06
N LEU A 86 -6.44 0.57 -4.12
CA LEU A 86 -6.65 0.41 -2.67
C LEU A 86 -7.56 1.53 -2.15
N PRO A 87 -8.86 1.53 -2.51
CA PRO A 87 -9.77 2.65 -2.25
C PRO A 87 -9.91 3.02 -0.76
N GLU A 88 -9.91 2.05 0.16
CA GLU A 88 -9.99 2.35 1.59
C GLU A 88 -8.71 3.01 2.09
N LEU A 89 -7.55 2.50 1.67
CA LEU A 89 -6.27 3.08 2.04
C LEU A 89 -6.10 4.47 1.44
N LYS A 90 -6.56 4.68 0.20
CA LYS A 90 -6.56 5.99 -0.45
C LYS A 90 -7.40 6.97 0.34
N ALA A 91 -8.63 6.60 0.72
CA ALA A 91 -9.48 7.44 1.55
C ALA A 91 -8.82 7.78 2.90
N LEU A 92 -8.14 6.82 3.54
CA LEU A 92 -7.38 7.05 4.76
C LEU A 92 -6.20 8.01 4.53
N GLN A 93 -5.47 7.86 3.41
CA GLN A 93 -4.36 8.73 3.05
C GLN A 93 -4.82 10.15 2.73
N GLU A 94 -5.95 10.34 2.05
CA GLU A 94 -6.52 11.67 1.77
C GLU A 94 -7.11 12.33 3.01
N ARG A 95 -7.52 11.54 4.00
CA ARG A 95 -7.93 12.06 5.30
C ARG A 95 -6.75 12.53 6.16
N LEU A 96 -5.65 11.77 6.18
CA LEU A 96 -4.58 11.95 7.16
C LEU A 96 -3.27 12.52 6.59
N PHE A 97 -2.99 12.35 5.29
CA PHE A 97 -1.73 12.65 4.60
C PHE A 97 -0.49 12.20 5.41
N HIS A 98 -0.57 10.99 5.95
CA HIS A 98 0.36 10.46 6.94
C HIS A 98 1.45 9.60 6.29
N LEU A 99 1.17 8.97 5.15
CA LEU A 99 2.15 8.22 4.38
C LEU A 99 2.98 9.19 3.53
N ASP A 100 4.30 9.07 3.65
CA ASP A 100 5.26 9.70 2.73
C ASP A 100 5.52 8.78 1.53
N LEU A 101 6.15 9.34 0.50
CA LEU A 101 6.45 8.62 -0.74
C LEU A 101 7.25 7.32 -0.51
N ASN A 102 8.13 7.28 0.50
CA ASN A 102 8.88 6.05 0.84
C ASN A 102 7.94 4.92 1.29
N ARG A 103 6.95 5.22 2.13
CA ARG A 103 5.95 4.23 2.55
C ARG A 103 5.03 3.80 1.42
N LEU A 104 4.63 4.72 0.55
CA LEU A 104 3.85 4.39 -0.66
C LEU A 104 4.63 3.45 -1.59
N LYS A 105 5.90 3.77 -1.87
CA LYS A 105 6.82 2.88 -2.63
C LYS A 105 7.01 1.53 -1.96
N ALA A 106 6.95 1.47 -0.64
CA ALA A 106 7.06 0.22 0.09
C ALA A 106 5.82 -0.67 -0.03
N ILE A 107 4.64 -0.07 -0.12
CA ILE A 107 3.37 -0.76 -0.41
C ILE A 107 3.40 -1.29 -1.83
N ASP A 108 3.64 -0.43 -2.81
CA ASP A 108 3.70 -0.78 -4.23
C ASP A 108 4.69 -1.93 -4.51
N ALA A 109 5.91 -1.82 -4.01
CA ALA A 109 6.93 -2.85 -4.21
C ALA A 109 6.56 -4.24 -3.62
N VAL A 110 5.63 -4.32 -2.66
CA VAL A 110 5.10 -5.59 -2.18
C VAL A 110 3.95 -6.07 -3.07
N LEU A 111 3.04 -5.17 -3.45
CA LEU A 111 1.85 -5.50 -4.24
C LEU A 111 2.13 -5.77 -5.72
N CYS A 112 3.26 -5.32 -6.27
CA CYS A 112 3.72 -5.73 -7.59
C CYS A 112 3.91 -7.26 -7.75
N LYS A 113 3.92 -8.01 -6.64
CA LYS A 113 4.03 -9.48 -6.63
C LYS A 113 2.68 -10.20 -6.54
N VAL A 114 1.59 -9.45 -6.37
CA VAL A 114 0.23 -9.95 -6.22
C VAL A 114 -0.49 -9.78 -7.55
N ASP A 115 -1.34 -10.75 -7.91
CA ASP A 115 -2.23 -10.62 -9.05
C ASP A 115 -3.34 -9.60 -8.75
N ALA A 116 -3.20 -8.39 -9.29
CA ALA A 116 -4.17 -7.31 -9.11
C ALA A 116 -5.53 -7.60 -9.78
N ALA A 117 -5.61 -8.58 -10.69
CA ALA A 117 -6.89 -8.99 -11.29
C ALA A 117 -7.76 -9.78 -10.29
N ASN A 118 -7.19 -10.31 -9.22
CA ASN A 118 -7.94 -10.95 -8.16
C ASN A 118 -8.53 -9.90 -7.21
N ALA A 119 -9.72 -9.41 -7.55
CA ALA A 119 -10.43 -8.37 -6.83
C ALA A 119 -10.67 -8.71 -5.34
N GLU A 120 -10.92 -9.98 -5.01
CA GLU A 120 -11.16 -10.40 -3.62
C GLU A 120 -9.89 -10.32 -2.78
N HIS A 121 -8.75 -10.78 -3.32
CA HIS A 121 -7.46 -10.65 -2.63
C HIS A 121 -7.10 -9.18 -2.42
N MET A 122 -7.30 -8.35 -3.45
CA MET A 122 -7.03 -6.91 -3.35
C MET A 122 -7.91 -6.23 -2.31
N ARG A 123 -9.19 -6.61 -2.21
CA ARG A 123 -10.10 -6.11 -1.17
C ARG A 123 -9.63 -6.44 0.25
N ILE A 124 -9.24 -7.69 0.50
CA ILE A 124 -8.76 -8.15 1.82
C ILE A 124 -7.43 -7.46 2.17
N ILE A 125 -6.55 -7.28 1.18
CA ILE A 125 -5.30 -6.55 1.35
C ILE A 125 -5.56 -5.08 1.73
N ASP A 126 -6.46 -4.42 1.02
CA ASP A 126 -6.81 -3.02 1.27
C ASP A 126 -7.40 -2.83 2.68
N GLU A 127 -8.42 -3.61 3.05
CA GLU A 127 -9.05 -3.57 4.37
C GLU A 127 -8.02 -3.84 5.49
N GLY A 128 -7.22 -4.89 5.32
CA GLY A 128 -6.23 -5.32 6.31
C GLY A 128 -5.09 -4.32 6.49
N LEU A 129 -4.64 -3.68 5.41
CA LEU A 129 -3.62 -2.65 5.44
C LEU A 129 -4.17 -1.34 6.02
N THR A 130 -5.38 -0.94 5.62
CA THR A 130 -6.07 0.26 6.11
C THR A 130 -6.31 0.17 7.61
N THR A 131 -6.76 -0.97 8.10
CA THR A 131 -6.92 -1.24 9.53
C THR A 131 -5.60 -1.09 10.27
N PHE A 132 -4.50 -1.63 9.73
CA PHE A 132 -3.17 -1.53 10.34
C PHE A 132 -2.62 -0.10 10.37
N LEU A 133 -2.93 0.69 9.34
CA LEU A 133 -2.49 2.07 9.19
C LEU A 133 -3.47 3.09 9.78
N THR A 134 -4.53 2.63 10.44
CA THR A 134 -5.42 3.50 11.20
C THR A 134 -4.84 3.70 12.61
N PRO A 135 -4.63 4.96 13.07
CA PRO A 135 -4.15 5.20 14.43
C PRO A 135 -5.22 4.76 15.45
N THR A 136 -4.79 4.04 16.49
CA THR A 136 -5.68 3.49 17.53
C THR A 136 -5.52 4.19 18.88
N ARG A 137 -4.54 5.09 18.99
CA ARG A 137 -4.28 5.87 20.21
C ARG A 137 -3.70 7.25 19.87
N PRO A 138 -3.81 8.24 20.78
CA PRO A 138 -3.17 9.55 20.60
C PRO A 138 -1.64 9.42 20.50
N ASN A 139 -1.04 10.31 19.71
CA ASN A 139 0.41 10.44 19.56
C ASN A 139 1.12 9.11 19.21
N GLN A 140 0.46 8.25 18.43
CA GLN A 140 1.01 6.95 18.01
C GLN A 140 2.18 7.17 17.06
N ASN A 141 3.24 6.36 17.16
CA ASN A 141 4.29 6.39 16.15
C ASN A 141 3.80 5.78 14.84
N LEU A 142 4.05 6.48 13.72
CA LEU A 142 3.71 6.00 12.39
C LEU A 142 4.54 4.74 12.08
N PRO A 143 3.92 3.62 11.63
CA PRO A 143 4.66 2.43 11.21
C PRO A 143 5.75 2.75 10.19
N SER A 144 6.92 2.13 10.32
CA SER A 144 8.01 2.28 9.35
C SER A 144 7.69 1.56 8.03
N ALA A 145 8.33 1.96 6.93
CA ALA A 145 8.23 1.25 5.65
C ALA A 145 8.49 -0.27 5.79
N GLY A 146 9.50 -0.67 6.58
CA GLY A 146 9.77 -2.08 6.87
C GLY A 146 8.65 -2.77 7.66
N SER A 147 7.98 -2.07 8.57
CA SER A 147 6.83 -2.63 9.30
C SER A 147 5.61 -2.81 8.40
N ILE A 148 5.38 -1.86 7.49
CA ILE A 148 4.34 -1.96 6.46
C ILE A 148 4.60 -3.17 5.54
N ARG A 149 5.83 -3.32 5.04
CA ARG A 149 6.21 -4.50 4.23
C ARG A 149 5.93 -5.80 4.98
N ARG A 150 6.34 -5.89 6.25
CA ARG A 150 6.10 -7.10 7.06
C ARG A 150 4.60 -7.40 7.22
N LYS A 151 3.78 -6.38 7.50
CA LYS A 151 2.33 -6.56 7.63
C LYS A 151 1.70 -7.02 6.32
N LEU A 152 2.03 -6.38 5.20
CA LEU A 152 1.51 -6.77 3.88
C LEU A 152 1.87 -8.22 3.53
N ASN A 153 3.14 -8.61 3.69
CA ASN A 153 3.55 -10.00 3.44
C ASN A 153 2.81 -11.00 4.34
N ALA A 154 2.51 -10.64 5.58
CA ALA A 154 1.72 -11.50 6.47
C ALA A 154 0.25 -11.65 6.03
N ILE A 155 -0.37 -10.57 5.50
CA ILE A 155 -1.71 -10.64 4.92
C ILE A 155 -1.69 -11.55 3.68
N ILE A 156 -0.75 -11.34 2.76
CA ILE A 156 -0.62 -12.12 1.52
C ILE A 156 -0.41 -13.60 1.83
N LEU A 157 0.50 -13.93 2.76
CA LEU A 157 0.74 -15.31 3.19
C LEU A 157 -0.52 -15.98 3.78
N THR A 158 -1.37 -15.21 4.46
CA THR A 158 -2.62 -15.75 5.01
C THR A 158 -3.59 -16.10 3.87
N LEU A 159 -3.69 -15.26 2.84
CA LEU A 159 -4.50 -15.52 1.65
C LEU A 159 -4.03 -16.79 0.92
N ASP A 160 -2.73 -16.91 0.67
CA ASP A 160 -2.15 -18.08 -0.02
C ASP A 160 -2.46 -19.39 0.73
N ASN A 161 -2.38 -19.38 2.07
CA ASN A 161 -2.68 -20.56 2.89
C ASN A 161 -4.17 -20.92 2.95
N THR A 162 -5.07 -19.95 2.76
CA THR A 162 -6.52 -20.22 2.73
C THR A 162 -6.99 -20.86 1.42
N VAL A 163 -6.18 -20.79 0.36
CA VAL A 163 -6.48 -21.36 -0.96
C VAL A 163 -5.98 -22.82 -1.10
N SER A 164 -5.10 -23.30 -0.21
CA SER A 164 -4.51 -24.65 -0.27
C SER A 164 -5.10 -25.69 0.71
N PRO A 165 -6.36 -26.16 0.56
CA PRO A 165 -6.78 -27.40 1.22
C PRO A 165 -6.72 -28.66 0.32
N ASP A 166 -6.37 -28.56 -0.98
CA ASP A 166 -6.50 -29.72 -1.91
C ASP A 166 -5.24 -30.11 -2.71
N ASP A 167 -4.07 -29.55 -2.39
CA ASP A 167 -2.79 -30.08 -2.90
C ASP A 167 -2.29 -31.21 -1.98
N THR A 168 -3.00 -32.34 -1.99
CA THR A 168 -2.42 -33.59 -1.48
C THR A 168 -1.44 -34.10 -2.55
N PRO A 169 -0.12 -34.15 -2.28
CA PRO A 169 0.81 -34.72 -3.24
C PRO A 169 0.40 -36.18 -3.50
N PRO A 170 0.40 -36.66 -4.77
CA PRO A 170 0.09 -38.04 -5.06
C PRO A 170 1.05 -38.91 -4.25
N LYS A 171 0.48 -39.85 -3.47
CA LYS A 171 1.27 -40.80 -2.69
C LYS A 171 2.25 -41.49 -3.63
N ALA A 172 3.53 -41.16 -3.51
CA ALA A 172 4.61 -41.85 -4.19
C ALA A 172 4.71 -43.26 -3.59
N GLY A 173 3.96 -44.17 -4.19
CA GLY A 173 3.84 -45.55 -3.77
C GLY A 173 3.40 -46.40 -4.94
N GLU A 174 4.23 -46.49 -5.96
CA GLU A 174 4.30 -47.64 -6.87
C GLU A 174 5.70 -47.67 -7.48
N GLY A 175 6.52 -48.59 -6.95
CA GLY A 175 7.91 -48.75 -7.34
C GLY A 175 8.01 -49.24 -8.78
N PHE A 176 8.68 -48.46 -9.62
CA PHE A 176 9.10 -48.92 -10.94
C PHE A 176 10.35 -49.79 -10.78
N SER A 177 10.16 -51.09 -10.58
CA SER A 177 11.26 -52.06 -10.62
C SER A 177 11.63 -52.34 -12.07
N VAL A 178 12.71 -51.72 -12.56
CA VAL A 178 13.35 -52.18 -13.80
C VAL A 178 14.24 -53.37 -13.45
N GLY A 179 13.72 -54.58 -13.66
CA GLY A 179 14.54 -55.78 -13.74
C GLY A 179 15.35 -55.72 -15.03
N ILE A 180 16.66 -55.49 -14.92
CA ILE A 180 17.59 -55.86 -15.98
C ILE A 180 17.93 -57.32 -15.74
N ASP A 181 17.27 -58.20 -16.48
CA ASP A 181 17.68 -59.60 -16.60
C ASP A 181 18.62 -59.72 -17.81
N GLY A 182 19.71 -60.44 -17.59
CA GLY A 182 20.87 -60.44 -18.47
C GLY A 182 20.87 -61.55 -19.52
N SER A 183 21.60 -61.27 -20.60
CA SER A 183 22.28 -62.21 -21.51
C SER A 183 21.42 -63.16 -22.37
N GLN A 184 21.72 -63.19 -23.66
CA GLN A 184 22.41 -64.28 -24.38
C GLN A 184 22.22 -64.07 -25.89
N GLY A 185 23.31 -64.22 -26.65
CA GLY A 185 23.34 -64.14 -28.12
C GLY A 185 24.73 -63.81 -28.63
#